data_AF-A0A7X9CIZ5-F1
#
_entry.id   AF-A0A7X9CIZ5-F1
#
_cell.length_a   1.000
_cell.length_b   1.000
_cell.length_c   1.000
_cell.angle_alpha   90.00
_cell.angle_beta   90.00
_cell.angle_gamma   90.00
#
_symmetry.space_group_name_H-M   'P 1'
#
loop_
_entity.id
_entity.type
_entity.pdbx_description
1 polymer ?
#
loop_
_entity_poly.entity_id
_entity_poly.type
_entity_poly.pdbx_seq_one_letter_code
_entity_poly.pdbx_strand_id
1 'polypeptide(L)' 'MSLFTNAEKPIGIASDHAGYEMKQYLIGILEEKGIPYKDFGAYSPDSSDYADYAHPLATAVENGECYP' A
#
# COMPACT_ATOMS: atom_id res chain seq x y z
N MET A 1 -11.93 11.77 -14.99
CA MET A 1 -11.38 12.34 -13.75
C MET A 1 -10.65 11.21 -13.04
N SER A 2 -9.35 11.31 -12.77
CA SER A 2 -8.66 10.27 -12.00
C SER A 2 -9.12 10.34 -10.54
N LEU A 3 -9.43 9.21 -9.91
CA LEU A 3 -9.78 9.13 -8.49
C LEU A 3 -8.65 9.67 -7.59
N PHE A 4 -7.43 9.74 -8.11
CA PHE A 4 -6.22 10.04 -7.36
C PHE A 4 -5.64 11.44 -7.63
N THR A 5 -6.25 12.22 -8.55
CA THR A 5 -5.72 13.54 -8.93
C THR A 5 -5.83 14.62 -7.83
N ASN A 6 -6.50 14.33 -6.71
CA ASN A 6 -6.74 15.28 -5.60
C ASN A 6 -6.39 14.70 -4.21
N ALA A 7 -5.79 13.52 -4.13
CA ALA A 7 -5.44 12.94 -2.82
C ALA A 7 -4.15 13.59 -2.31
N GLU A 8 -4.26 14.51 -1.34
CA GLU A 8 -3.10 15.03 -0.59
C GLU A 8 -2.35 13.92 0.19
N LYS A 9 -2.96 12.73 0.28
CA LYS A 9 -2.49 11.59 1.09
C LYS A 9 -2.05 10.42 0.22
N PRO A 10 -0.99 9.70 0.59
CA PRO A 10 -0.53 8.51 -0.13
C PRO A 10 -1.55 7.37 -0.07
N ILE A 11 -1.57 6.52 -1.11
CA ILE A 11 -2.26 5.22 -1.06
C ILE A 11 -1.49 4.28 -0.15
N GLY A 12 -2.14 3.77 0.90
CA GLY A 12 -1.58 2.68 1.69
C GLY A 12 -1.68 1.37 0.93
N ILE A 13 -0.58 0.62 0.84
CA ILE A 13 -0.57 -0.71 0.21
C ILE A 13 0.06 -1.73 1.15
N ALA A 14 -0.60 -2.88 1.28
CA ALA A 14 -0.09 -4.03 2.00
C ALA A 14 -0.49 -5.35 1.33
N SER A 15 0.29 -6.40 1.54
CA SER A 15 -0.01 -7.78 1.19
C SER A 15 0.57 -8.73 2.23
N ASP A 16 0.22 -10.02 2.14
CA ASP A 16 1.03 -11.08 2.73
C ASP A 16 2.10 -11.55 1.73
N HIS A 17 2.84 -12.61 2.11
CA HIS A 17 3.86 -13.25 1.30
C HIS A 17 3.37 -13.70 -0.09
N ALA A 18 2.15 -14.27 -0.16
CA ALA A 18 1.56 -14.72 -1.42
C ALA A 18 1.22 -13.55 -2.36
N GLY A 19 0.90 -12.38 -1.80
CA GLY A 19 0.63 -11.17 -2.58
C GLY A 19 1.86 -10.32 -2.92
N TYR A 20 3.07 -10.68 -2.45
CA TYR A 20 4.27 -9.84 -2.57
C TYR A 20 4.56 -9.41 -4.02
N GLU A 21 4.62 -10.34 -4.97
CA GLU A 21 4.96 -10.03 -6.37
C GLU A 21 3.93 -9.11 -7.03
N MET A 22 2.65 -9.36 -6.80
CA MET A 22 1.56 -8.50 -7.30
C MET A 22 1.64 -7.11 -6.68
N LYS A 23 1.94 -7.02 -5.38
CA LYS A 23 2.11 -5.74 -4.68
C LYS A 23 3.25 -4.93 -5.30
N GLN A 24 4.40 -5.54 -5.57
CA GLN A 24 5.53 -4.87 -6.23
C GLN A 24 5.16 -4.37 -7.64
N TYR A 25 4.42 -5.17 -8.41
CA TYR A 25 3.91 -4.74 -9.71
C TYR A 25 2.99 -3.52 -9.61
N LEU A 26 2.07 -3.50 -8.64
CA LEU A 26 1.18 -2.37 -8.39
C LEU A 26 1.96 -1.11 -7.95
N ILE A 27 2.98 -1.26 -7.10
CA ILE A 27 3.87 -0.16 -6.71
C ILE A 27 4.51 0.47 -7.95
N GLY A 28 5.02 -0.33 -8.88
CA GLY A 28 5.59 0.19 -10.14
C GLY A 28 4.58 1.00 -10.96
N ILE A 29 3.30 0.60 -10.98
CA ILE A 29 2.23 1.37 -11.63
C ILE A 29 1.98 2.71 -10.91
N LEU A 30 2.00 2.71 -9.57
CA LEU A 30 1.83 3.94 -8.78
C LEU A 30 2.98 4.91 -9.02
N GLU A 31 4.22 4.41 -9.04
CA GLU A 31 5.42 5.17 -9.36
C GLU A 31 5.37 5.76 -10.77
N GLU A 32 5.04 4.95 -11.80
CA GLU A 32 4.92 5.41 -13.19
C GLU A 32 3.88 6.55 -13.33
N LYS A 33 2.82 6.49 -12.53
CA LYS A 33 1.74 7.49 -12.52
C LYS A 33 2.02 8.69 -11.62
N GLY A 34 3.12 8.70 -10.88
CA GLY A 34 3.45 9.74 -9.89
C GLY A 34 2.43 9.81 -8.74
N ILE A 35 1.77 8.69 -8.42
CA ILE A 35 0.80 8.61 -7.33
C ILE A 35 1.56 8.31 -6.04
N PRO A 36 1.46 9.15 -4.99
CA PRO A 36 2.13 8.89 -3.73
C PRO A 36 1.56 7.63 -3.07
N TYR A 37 2.43 6.81 -2.49
CA TYR A 37 2.05 5.57 -1.80
C TYR A 37 2.90 5.35 -0.54
N LYS A 38 2.41 4.49 0.36
CA LYS A 38 3.12 4.03 1.56
C LYS A 38 3.00 2.52 1.64
N ASP A 39 4.14 1.84 1.59
CA ASP A 39 4.22 0.37 1.65
C ASP A 39 4.35 -0.11 3.09
N PHE A 40 3.36 -0.86 3.57
CA PHE A 40 3.32 -1.43 4.91
C PHE A 40 3.78 -2.89 4.96
N GLY A 41 4.20 -3.47 3.83
CA GLY A 41 4.63 -4.87 3.71
C GLY A 41 3.66 -5.72 2.90
N ALA A 42 3.87 -7.02 2.71
CA ALA A 42 5.06 -7.80 3.04
C ALA A 42 6.29 -7.31 2.27
N TYR A 43 7.47 -7.38 2.87
CA TYR A 43 8.72 -6.88 2.24
C TYR A 43 9.52 -7.98 1.54
N SER A 44 9.01 -9.21 1.54
CA SER A 44 9.62 -10.37 0.91
C SER A 44 8.53 -11.40 0.58
N PRO A 45 8.83 -12.38 -0.29
CA PRO A 45 7.95 -13.54 -0.53
C PRO A 45 8.05 -14.62 0.56
N ASP A 46 8.86 -14.39 1.60
CA ASP A 46 8.98 -15.32 2.72
C ASP A 46 7.70 -15.31 3.56
N SER A 47 7.36 -16.45 4.14
CA SER A 47 6.15 -16.63 4.95
C SER A 47 6.00 -15.54 6.01
N SER A 48 4.80 -14.98 6.10
CA SER A 48 4.49 -13.85 6.96
C SER A 48 3.02 -13.86 7.38
N ASP A 49 2.72 -13.35 8.57
CA ASP A 49 1.36 -13.13 9.03
C ASP A 49 0.80 -11.84 8.46
N TYR A 50 -0.34 -11.92 7.76
CA TYR A 50 -0.93 -10.75 7.10
C TYR A 50 -1.31 -9.64 8.09
N ALA A 51 -1.61 -10.00 9.35
CA ALA A 51 -2.02 -9.08 10.39
C ALA A 51 -0.92 -8.05 10.72
N ASP A 52 0.36 -8.44 10.61
CA ASP A 52 1.51 -7.58 10.86
C ASP A 52 1.55 -6.38 9.91
N TYR A 53 0.96 -6.51 8.72
CA TYR A 53 0.93 -5.46 7.70
C TYR A 53 -0.45 -4.81 7.57
N ALA A 54 -1.52 -5.58 7.77
CA ALA A 54 -2.89 -5.09 7.68
C ALA A 54 -3.25 -4.13 8.82
N HIS A 55 -2.80 -4.41 10.06
CA HIS A 55 -3.10 -3.54 11.21
C HIS A 55 -2.45 -2.16 11.08
N PRO A 56 -1.13 -2.03 10.81
CA PRO A 56 -0.51 -0.72 10.60
C PRO A 56 -1.13 0.07 9.45
N LEU A 57 -1.50 -0.58 8.35
CA LEU A 57 -2.18 0.07 7.23
C LEU A 57 -3.54 0.61 7.65
N ALA A 58 -4.36 -0.20 8.31
CA ALA A 58 -5.69 0.21 8.79
C ALA A 58 -5.58 1.41 9.73
N THR A 59 -4.67 1.36 10.70
CA THR A 59 -4.41 2.47 11.61
C THR A 59 -3.95 3.74 10.88
N ALA A 60 -3.11 3.62 9.85
CA ALA A 60 -2.70 4.77 9.04
C ALA A 60 -3.87 5.40 8.26
N VAL A 61 -4.82 4.61 7.78
CA VAL A 61 -6.06 5.11 7.17
C VAL A 61 -6.92 5.81 8.21
N GLU A 62 -7.12 5.20 9.38
CA GLU A 62 -7.92 5.77 10.49
C GLU A 62 -7.34 7.09 11.00
N ASN A 63 -6.01 7.20 11.09
CA ASN A 63 -5.30 8.42 11.48
C ASN A 63 -5.26 9.47 10.36
N GLY A 64 -5.72 9.13 9.16
CA GLY A 64 -5.68 10.01 7.99
C GLY A 64 -4.27 10.24 7.43
N GLU A 65 -3.31 9.35 7.70
CA GLU A 65 -1.99 9.33 7.08
C GLU A 65 -2.04 8.78 5.64
N CYS A 66 -3.01 7.92 5.35
CA CYS A 66 -3.26 7.37 4.02
C CYS A 66 -4.64 7.77 3.48
N TYR A 67 -4.78 7.72 2.16
CA TYR A 67 -6.06 7.92 1.47
C TYR A 67 -7.02 6.75 1.74
N PRO A 68 -8.27 7.03 2.16
CA PRO A 68 -9.42 6.23 1.78
C PRO A 68 -10.08 6.76 0.50
#